data_AF-A0A1M5YNM1-F1
#
_entry.id   AF-A0A1M5YNM1-F1
#
_cell.length_a   1.000
_cell.length_b   1.000
_cell.length_c   1.000
_cell.angle_alpha   90.00
_cell.angle_beta   90.00
_cell.angle_gamma   90.00
#
_symmetry.space_group_name_H-M   'P 1'
#
loop_
_entity.id
_entity.type
_entity.pdbx_description
1 polymer ?
#
loop_
_entity_poly.entity_id
_entity_poly.type
_entity_poly.pdbx_seq_one_letter_code
_entity_poly.pdbx_strand_id
1 'polypeptide(L)'
;MPKIIMHLQEQIIMQAEKMLVQDGPEKISIRGVAKACGIAVGTIYNYYPTKDALIADLILHRWSRSKDDIYKSLDGVTDLFSGLDIIYEGISQFIVGNRNVWRATAVSKQFSHSYAEYHQKLSGEVSILVSYLLIRLPKEKDRIYVKFGQEGADAFISENILLCFSNKNINMSVLKAALS
;
A
#
# COMPACT_ATOMS: atom_id res chain seq x y z
N MET A 1 1.81 -35.62 -18.28
CA MET A 1 2.13 -35.36 -16.85
C MET A 1 1.76 -33.92 -16.53
N PRO A 2 0.96 -33.63 -15.49
CA PRO A 2 0.75 -32.25 -15.05
C PRO A 2 2.08 -31.72 -14.50
N LYS A 3 2.55 -30.57 -15.01
CA LYS A 3 3.66 -29.85 -14.40
C LYS A 3 3.17 -29.27 -13.07
N ILE A 4 3.66 -29.79 -11.95
CA ILE A 4 3.51 -29.11 -10.66
C ILE A 4 4.38 -27.86 -10.74
N ILE A 5 3.74 -26.70 -10.83
CA ILE A 5 4.43 -25.41 -10.78
C ILE A 5 4.47 -25.00 -9.31
N MET A 6 5.65 -25.12 -8.69
CA MET A 6 5.87 -24.57 -7.35
C MET A 6 5.71 -23.04 -7.39
N HIS A 7 5.13 -22.47 -6.34
CA HIS A 7 4.89 -21.03 -6.22
C HIS A 7 4.04 -20.43 -7.37
N LEU A 8 3.06 -21.20 -7.87
CA LEU A 8 2.24 -20.78 -9.00
C LEU A 8 1.52 -19.43 -8.76
N GLN A 9 1.04 -19.19 -7.55
CA GLN A 9 0.40 -17.91 -7.20
C GLN A 9 1.38 -16.73 -7.33
N GLU A 10 2.61 -16.88 -6.83
CA GLU A 10 3.66 -15.87 -6.99
C GLU A 10 4.01 -15.66 -8.47
N GLN A 11 4.09 -16.74 -9.26
CA GLN A 11 4.31 -16.62 -10.71
C GLN A 11 3.18 -15.87 -11.42
N ILE A 12 1.93 -16.12 -11.03
CA ILE A 12 0.75 -15.40 -11.55
C ILE A 12 0.88 -13.91 -11.23
N ILE A 13 1.19 -13.56 -9.98
CA ILE A 13 1.40 -12.17 -9.57
C ILE A 13 2.54 -11.50 -10.32
N MET A 14 3.71 -12.15 -10.43
CA MET A 14 4.85 -11.60 -11.15
C MET A 14 4.56 -11.37 -12.63
N GLN A 15 3.84 -12.28 -13.29
CA GLN A 15 3.48 -12.11 -14.70
C GLN A 15 2.41 -11.04 -14.88
N ALA A 16 1.40 -11.00 -14.01
CA ALA A 16 0.40 -9.94 -14.02
C ALA A 16 1.05 -8.57 -13.78
N GLU A 17 2.06 -8.48 -12.92
CA GLU A 17 2.82 -7.26 -12.69
C GLU A 17 3.60 -6.80 -13.93
N LYS A 18 4.29 -7.72 -14.62
CA LYS A 18 4.99 -7.40 -15.86
C LYS A 18 4.04 -6.85 -16.91
N MET A 19 2.89 -7.51 -17.09
CA MET A 19 1.84 -7.05 -18.00
C MET A 19 1.28 -5.69 -17.56
N LEU A 20 1.13 -5.45 -16.25
CA LEU A 20 0.66 -4.16 -15.74
C LEU A 20 1.62 -3.04 -16.12
N VAL A 21 2.92 -3.25 -15.92
CA VAL A 21 3.97 -2.26 -16.17
C VAL A 21 4.14 -2.00 -17.67
N GLN A 22 4.04 -3.05 -18.50
CA GLN A 22 4.27 -2.95 -19.95
C GLN A 22 3.04 -2.43 -20.71
N ASP A 23 1.86 -2.99 -20.42
CA ASP A 23 0.66 -2.83 -21.24
C ASP A 23 -0.45 -2.03 -20.55
N GLY A 24 -0.30 -1.76 -19.25
CA GLY A 24 -1.30 -1.08 -18.43
C GLY A 24 -2.45 -1.99 -17.96
N PRO A 25 -3.27 -1.50 -17.00
CA PRO A 25 -4.29 -2.30 -16.32
C PRO A 25 -5.41 -2.76 -17.25
N GLU A 26 -5.69 -2.03 -18.33
CA GLU A 26 -6.75 -2.39 -19.28
C GLU A 26 -6.44 -3.67 -20.06
N LYS A 27 -5.16 -3.91 -20.36
CA LYS A 27 -4.70 -5.06 -21.16
C LYS A 27 -4.56 -6.35 -20.35
N ILE A 28 -4.58 -6.27 -19.02
CA ILE A 28 -4.59 -7.45 -18.16
C ILE A 28 -5.91 -8.20 -18.32
N SER A 29 -5.80 -9.51 -18.54
CA SER A 29 -6.92 -10.45 -18.50
C SER A 29 -6.49 -11.78 -17.88
N ILE A 30 -7.41 -12.47 -17.20
CA ILE A 30 -7.16 -13.78 -16.59
C ILE A 30 -6.60 -14.78 -17.63
N ARG A 31 -7.16 -14.79 -18.84
CA ARG A 31 -6.68 -15.64 -19.94
C ARG A 31 -5.27 -15.26 -20.40
N GLY A 32 -4.97 -13.96 -20.50
CA GLY A 32 -3.65 -13.46 -20.87
C GLY A 32 -2.58 -13.89 -19.86
N VAL A 33 -2.87 -13.76 -18.57
CA VAL A 33 -1.97 -14.16 -17.49
C VAL A 33 -1.79 -15.68 -17.46
N ALA A 34 -2.85 -16.47 -17.64
CA ALA A 34 -2.73 -17.93 -17.76
C ALA A 34 -1.79 -18.34 -18.90
N LYS A 35 -1.92 -17.68 -20.07
CA LYS A 35 -1.05 -17.91 -21.22
C LYS A 35 0.40 -17.55 -20.90
N ALA A 36 0.64 -16.41 -20.24
CA ALA A 36 1.98 -15.97 -19.83
C ALA A 36 2.63 -16.93 -18.81
N CYS A 37 1.84 -17.54 -17.94
CA CYS A 37 2.28 -18.56 -16.99
C CYS A 37 2.37 -19.98 -17.59
N GLY A 38 1.91 -20.20 -18.83
CA GLY A 38 1.88 -21.51 -19.47
C GLY A 38 0.92 -22.51 -18.80
N ILE A 39 -0.16 -22.03 -18.18
CA ILE A 39 -1.16 -22.84 -17.47
C ILE A 39 -2.51 -22.85 -18.19
N ALA A 40 -3.33 -23.85 -17.89
CA ALA A 40 -4.71 -23.89 -18.36
C ALA A 40 -5.52 -22.74 -17.74
N VAL A 41 -6.44 -22.17 -18.51
CA VAL A 41 -7.32 -21.08 -18.05
C VAL A 41 -8.16 -21.52 -16.84
N GLY A 42 -8.60 -22.78 -16.78
CA GLY A 42 -9.32 -23.30 -15.61
C GLY A 42 -8.48 -23.26 -14.32
N THR A 43 -7.16 -23.45 -14.43
CA THR A 43 -6.25 -23.42 -13.27
C THR A 43 -6.21 -22.04 -12.64
N ILE A 44 -6.10 -20.97 -13.44
CA ILE A 44 -6.03 -19.62 -12.88
C ILE A 44 -7.34 -19.19 -12.22
N TYR A 45 -8.50 -19.64 -12.71
CA TYR A 45 -9.79 -19.34 -12.09
C TYR A 45 -9.93 -19.94 -10.68
N ASN A 46 -9.17 -20.99 -10.35
CA ASN A 46 -9.11 -21.53 -8.99
C ASN A 46 -8.37 -20.59 -8.01
N TYR A 47 -7.48 -19.74 -8.50
CA TYR A 47 -6.74 -18.76 -7.69
C TYR A 47 -7.41 -17.38 -7.73
N TYR A 48 -7.80 -16.93 -8.93
CA TYR A 48 -8.37 -15.62 -9.17
C TYR A 48 -9.65 -15.76 -9.99
N PRO A 49 -10.82 -15.86 -9.33
CA PRO A 49 -12.11 -15.99 -10.01
C PRO A 49 -12.42 -14.81 -10.94
N THR A 50 -11.89 -13.62 -10.63
CA THR A 50 -12.12 -12.40 -11.41
C THR A 50 -10.82 -11.65 -11.67
N LYS A 51 -10.81 -10.82 -12.72
CA LYS A 51 -9.71 -9.87 -12.99
C LYS A 51 -9.48 -8.95 -11.79
N ASP A 52 -10.55 -8.49 -11.14
CA ASP A 52 -10.46 -7.58 -10.00
C ASP A 52 -9.80 -8.24 -8.78
N ALA A 53 -10.06 -9.53 -8.53
CA ALA A 53 -9.37 -10.27 -7.47
C ALA A 53 -7.86 -10.36 -7.74
N LEU A 54 -7.46 -10.63 -8.99
CA LEU A 54 -6.05 -10.62 -9.39
C LEU A 54 -5.41 -9.24 -9.22
N ILE A 55 -6.09 -8.18 -9.66
CA ILE A 55 -5.60 -6.81 -9.54
C ILE A 55 -5.48 -6.40 -8.07
N ALA A 56 -6.45 -6.75 -7.22
CA ALA A 56 -6.40 -6.45 -5.80
C ALA A 56 -5.18 -7.11 -5.13
N ASP A 57 -4.94 -8.41 -5.39
CA ASP A 57 -3.80 -9.12 -4.83
C ASP A 57 -2.46 -8.58 -5.35
N LEU A 58 -2.40 -8.19 -6.64
CA LEU A 58 -1.25 -7.49 -7.21
C LEU A 58 -0.94 -6.17 -6.50
N ILE A 59 -1.97 -5.36 -6.20
CA ILE A 59 -1.81 -4.11 -5.45
C ILE A 59 -1.31 -4.37 -4.03
N LEU A 60 -1.83 -5.39 -3.34
CA LEU A 60 -1.37 -5.79 -2.02
C LEU A 60 0.10 -6.25 -2.04
N HIS A 61 0.51 -7.00 -3.06
CA HIS A 61 1.91 -7.41 -3.25
C HIS A 61 2.83 -6.20 -3.48
N ARG A 62 2.40 -5.20 -4.27
CA ARG A 62 3.14 -3.94 -4.45
C ARG A 62 3.21 -3.13 -3.15
N TRP A 63 2.14 -3.09 -2.38
CA TRP A 63 2.12 -2.42 -1.08
C TRP A 63 3.09 -3.07 -0.09
N SER A 64 3.11 -4.41 -0.03
CA SER A 64 4.05 -5.14 0.83
C SER A 64 5.51 -4.77 0.55
N ARG A 65 5.92 -4.75 -0.72
CA ARG A 65 7.29 -4.30 -1.08
C ARG A 65 7.55 -2.85 -0.70
N SER A 66 6.57 -1.97 -0.92
CA SER A 66 6.69 -0.56 -0.54
C SER A 66 6.88 -0.41 0.97
N LYS A 67 6.14 -1.18 1.78
CA LYS A 67 6.31 -1.22 3.23
C LYS A 67 7.69 -1.71 3.64
N ASP A 68 8.19 -2.77 3.02
CA ASP A 68 9.53 -3.30 3.34
C ASP A 68 10.61 -2.25 3.10
N ASP A 69 10.49 -1.47 2.03
CA ASP A 69 11.43 -0.39 1.72
C ASP A 69 11.28 0.82 2.67
N ILE A 70 10.06 1.13 3.11
CA ILE A 70 9.82 2.12 4.17
C ILE A 70 10.47 1.66 5.48
N TYR A 71 10.25 0.41 5.93
CA TYR A 71 10.85 -0.10 7.16
C TYR A 71 12.37 -0.04 7.14
N LYS A 72 13.00 -0.48 6.06
CA LYS A 72 14.47 -0.37 5.88
C LYS A 72 14.95 1.07 5.98
N SER A 73 14.19 2.01 5.42
CA SER A 73 14.53 3.43 5.47
C SER A 73 14.38 3.99 6.90
N LEU A 74 13.39 3.52 7.65
CA LEU A 74 13.17 3.88 9.06
C LEU A 74 14.24 3.29 10.00
N ASP A 75 14.95 2.23 9.62
CA ASP A 75 16.01 1.66 10.46
C ASP A 75 17.15 2.66 10.76
N GLY A 76 17.43 3.60 9.86
CA GLY A 76 18.50 4.60 10.04
C GLY A 76 18.08 5.90 10.71
N VAL A 77 16.80 6.07 11.07
CA VAL A 77 16.27 7.39 11.43
C VAL A 77 16.59 7.82 12.86
N THR A 78 16.93 9.09 13.04
CA THR A 78 17.29 9.67 14.35
C THR A 78 16.33 10.73 14.87
N ASP A 79 15.40 11.20 14.04
CA ASP A 79 14.42 12.22 14.40
C ASP A 79 13.03 11.88 13.84
N LEU A 80 12.00 12.34 14.56
CA LEU A 80 10.62 12.03 14.23
C LEU A 80 10.23 12.54 12.85
N PHE A 81 10.63 13.76 12.50
CA PHE A 81 10.12 14.43 11.31
C PHE A 81 10.71 13.87 10.02
N SER A 82 11.98 13.48 10.01
CA SER A 82 12.58 12.71 8.91
C SER A 82 11.90 11.34 8.76
N GLY A 83 11.53 10.70 9.88
CA GLY A 83 10.79 9.43 9.83
C GLY A 83 9.39 9.58 9.25
N LEU A 84 8.68 10.65 9.61
CA LEU A 84 7.37 10.97 9.04
C LEU A 84 7.47 11.32 7.54
N ASP A 85 8.55 11.98 7.10
CA ASP A 85 8.79 12.22 5.67
C ASP A 85 9.02 10.91 4.91
N ILE A 86 9.79 9.98 5.47
CA ILE A 86 10.01 8.65 4.88
C ILE A 86 8.68 7.92 4.70
N ILE A 87 7.82 7.92 5.73
CA ILE A 87 6.50 7.29 5.67
C ILE A 87 5.64 7.97 4.59
N TYR A 88 5.54 9.30 4.61
CA TYR A 88 4.76 10.06 3.64
C TYR A 88 5.23 9.82 2.21
N GLU A 89 6.54 9.90 1.96
CA GLU A 89 7.09 9.70 0.62
C GLU A 89 6.90 8.26 0.13
N GLY A 90 7.06 7.26 1.00
CA GLY A 90 6.79 5.87 0.64
C GLY A 90 5.33 5.63 0.24
N ILE A 91 4.37 6.23 0.97
CA ILE A 91 2.94 6.19 0.61
C ILE A 91 2.69 6.96 -0.70
N SER A 92 3.30 8.14 -0.86
CA SER A 92 3.21 8.98 -2.06
C SER A 92 3.65 8.21 -3.31
N GLN A 93 4.82 7.58 -3.25
CA GLN A 93 5.38 6.77 -4.33
C GLN A 93 4.50 5.57 -4.66
N PHE A 94 3.96 4.90 -3.63
CA PHE A 94 3.00 3.82 -3.84
C PHE A 94 1.74 4.31 -4.56
N ILE A 95 1.14 5.42 -4.14
CA ILE A 95 -0.06 5.99 -4.77
C ILE A 95 0.23 6.39 -6.22
N VAL A 96 1.31 7.14 -6.46
CA VAL A 96 1.71 7.61 -7.79
C VAL A 96 2.04 6.44 -8.71
N GLY A 97 2.82 5.46 -8.25
CA GLY A 97 3.21 4.27 -9.00
C GLY A 97 2.05 3.33 -9.33
N ASN A 98 0.89 3.51 -8.69
CA ASN A 98 -0.33 2.75 -8.94
C ASN A 98 -1.46 3.59 -9.55
N ARG A 99 -1.24 4.88 -9.86
CA ARG A 99 -2.29 5.82 -10.32
C ARG A 99 -3.10 5.28 -11.51
N ASN A 100 -2.46 4.62 -12.47
CA ASN A 100 -3.15 4.07 -13.64
C ASN A 100 -4.11 2.93 -13.25
N VAL A 101 -3.70 2.08 -12.30
CA VAL A 101 -4.58 1.03 -11.75
C VAL A 101 -5.75 1.67 -11.03
N TRP A 102 -5.48 2.64 -10.14
CA TRP A 102 -6.52 3.37 -9.42
C TRP A 102 -7.53 4.04 -10.34
N ARG A 103 -7.09 4.63 -11.46
CA ARG A 103 -8.00 5.21 -12.46
C ARG A 103 -8.85 4.15 -13.14
N ALA A 104 -8.26 3.01 -13.50
CA ALA A 104 -8.99 1.92 -14.15
C ALA A 104 -10.02 1.27 -13.20
N THR A 105 -9.70 1.16 -11.91
CA THR A 105 -10.58 0.54 -10.91
C THR A 105 -11.59 1.51 -10.29
N ALA A 106 -11.29 2.80 -10.16
CA ALA A 106 -12.25 3.80 -9.66
C ALA A 106 -13.48 3.97 -10.58
N VAL A 107 -13.34 3.64 -11.87
CA VAL A 107 -14.45 3.62 -12.83
C VAL A 107 -15.34 2.38 -12.64
N SER A 108 -14.87 1.32 -11.98
CA SER A 108 -15.69 0.14 -11.70
C SER A 108 -16.52 0.33 -10.41
N LYS A 109 -17.84 0.12 -10.51
CA LYS A 109 -18.82 0.31 -9.42
C LYS A 109 -18.52 -0.51 -8.14
N GLN A 110 -17.65 -1.51 -8.24
CA GLN A 110 -17.30 -2.40 -7.15
C GLN A 110 -16.28 -1.78 -6.20
N PHE A 111 -15.38 -0.89 -6.67
CA PHE A 111 -14.42 -0.20 -5.81
C PHE A 111 -15.00 1.01 -5.07
N SER A 112 -16.05 1.65 -5.61
CA SER A 112 -16.67 2.81 -4.97
C SER A 112 -17.36 2.47 -3.63
N HIS A 113 -17.87 1.23 -3.48
CA HIS A 113 -18.52 0.77 -2.25
C HIS A 113 -17.53 0.37 -1.15
N SER A 114 -16.25 0.14 -1.49
CA SER A 114 -15.22 -0.30 -0.54
C SER A 114 -14.20 0.78 -0.19
N TYR A 115 -14.38 2.04 -0.63
CA TYR A 115 -13.42 3.12 -0.34
C TYR A 115 -13.20 3.30 1.16
N ALA A 116 -14.25 3.26 1.98
CA ALA A 116 -14.14 3.39 3.43
C ALA A 116 -13.36 2.22 4.05
N GLU A 117 -13.59 1.00 3.60
CA GLU A 117 -12.88 -0.20 4.06
C GLU A 117 -11.39 -0.16 3.66
N TYR A 118 -11.10 0.25 2.42
CA TYR A 118 -9.72 0.41 1.95
C TYR A 118 -8.99 1.54 2.66
N HIS A 119 -9.67 2.65 2.93
CA HIS A 119 -9.13 3.75 3.71
C HIS A 119 -8.80 3.29 5.14
N GLN A 120 -9.74 2.59 5.80
CA GLN A 120 -9.52 2.06 7.15
C GLN A 120 -8.33 1.09 7.19
N LYS A 121 -8.22 0.20 6.19
CA LYS A 121 -7.09 -0.72 6.07
C LYS A 121 -5.77 0.01 5.86
N LEU A 122 -5.73 0.99 4.96
CA LEU A 122 -4.53 1.79 4.71
C LEU A 122 -4.13 2.58 5.95
N SER A 123 -5.08 3.25 6.61
CA SER A 123 -4.83 3.98 7.85
C SER A 123 -4.24 3.08 8.94
N GLY A 124 -4.78 1.87 9.12
CA GLY A 124 -4.21 0.87 10.03
C GLY A 124 -2.77 0.49 9.69
N GLU A 125 -2.46 0.27 8.41
CA GLU A 125 -1.09 -0.04 7.95
C GLU A 125 -0.12 1.12 8.20
N VAL A 126 -0.57 2.37 7.98
CA VAL A 126 0.22 3.57 8.29
C VAL A 126 0.41 3.73 9.80
N SER A 127 -0.60 3.40 10.62
CA SER A 127 -0.51 3.41 12.08
C SER A 127 0.57 2.48 12.59
N ILE A 128 0.71 1.30 11.98
CA ILE A 128 1.78 0.37 12.32
C ILE A 128 3.15 0.95 11.98
N LEU A 129 3.31 1.63 10.83
CA LEU A 129 4.56 2.31 10.46
C LEU A 129 4.91 3.45 11.43
N VAL A 130 3.92 4.25 11.82
CA VAL A 130 4.09 5.33 12.81
C VAL A 130 4.45 4.77 14.18
N SER A 131 3.76 3.72 14.62
CA SER A 131 4.06 3.03 15.88
C SER A 131 5.49 2.49 15.89
N TYR A 132 5.91 1.85 14.80
CA TYR A 132 7.29 1.40 14.61
C TYR A 132 8.30 2.55 14.74
N LEU A 133 8.06 3.68 14.07
CA LEU A 133 8.90 4.87 14.17
C LEU A 133 8.99 5.40 15.62
N LEU A 134 7.85 5.51 16.31
CA LEU A 134 7.82 6.01 17.68
C LEU A 134 8.57 5.08 18.64
N ILE A 135 8.41 3.75 18.50
CA ILE A 135 9.16 2.77 19.32
C ILE A 135 10.67 2.96 19.19
N ARG A 136 11.17 3.31 18.00
CA ARG A 136 12.60 3.58 17.77
C ARG A 136 13.09 4.89 18.36
N LEU A 137 12.18 5.84 18.59
CA LEU A 137 12.47 7.17 19.10
C LEU A 137 11.80 7.36 20.47
N PRO A 138 12.29 6.70 21.55
CA PRO A 138 11.57 6.62 22.82
C PRO A 138 11.26 7.98 23.45
N LYS A 139 12.19 8.95 23.35
CA LYS A 139 11.96 10.32 23.83
C LYS A 139 10.84 11.03 23.07
N GLU A 140 10.78 10.84 21.76
CA GLU A 140 9.73 11.41 20.90
C GLU A 140 8.39 10.72 21.18
N LYS A 141 8.39 9.39 21.33
CA LYS A 141 7.21 8.62 21.73
C LYS A 141 6.60 9.14 23.02
N ASP A 142 7.43 9.32 24.04
CA ASP A 142 6.96 9.80 25.34
C ASP A 142 6.40 11.23 25.23
N ARG A 143 7.07 12.13 24.48
CA ARG A 143 6.53 13.49 24.20
C ARG A 143 5.17 13.43 23.50
N ILE A 144 5.05 12.62 22.46
CA ILE A 144 3.83 12.48 21.66
C ILE A 144 2.70 11.91 22.50
N TYR A 145 2.94 10.87 23.30
CA TYR A 145 1.92 10.26 24.15
C TYR A 145 1.48 11.17 25.30
N VAL A 146 2.37 12.00 25.84
CA VAL A 146 1.96 13.05 26.80
C VAL A 146 1.07 14.10 26.13
N LYS A 147 1.38 14.47 24.88
CA LYS A 147 0.67 15.53 24.16
C LYS A 147 -0.70 15.09 23.62
N PHE A 148 -0.80 13.88 23.09
CA PHE A 148 -1.98 13.39 22.36
C PHE A 148 -2.68 12.20 23.02
N GLY A 149 -2.14 11.69 24.12
CA GLY A 149 -2.59 10.45 24.76
C GLY A 149 -1.84 9.23 24.22
N GLN A 150 -1.71 8.20 25.06
CA GLN A 150 -1.07 6.94 24.67
C GLN A 150 -1.95 6.13 23.71
N GLU A 151 -3.25 6.16 23.91
CA GLU A 151 -4.22 5.47 23.05
C GLU A 151 -4.54 6.34 21.83
N GLY A 152 -4.24 5.84 20.63
CA GLY A 152 -4.67 6.45 19.37
C GLY A 152 -3.78 7.57 18.82
N ALA A 153 -2.64 7.89 19.44
CA ALA A 153 -1.71 8.89 18.88
C ALA A 153 -1.11 8.44 17.54
N ASP A 154 -0.81 7.16 17.39
CA ASP A 154 -0.35 6.55 16.14
C ASP A 154 -1.42 6.63 15.04
N ALA A 155 -2.67 6.30 15.39
CA ALA A 155 -3.81 6.42 14.49
C ALA A 155 -4.06 7.89 14.10
N PHE A 156 -4.00 8.81 15.06
CA PHE A 156 -4.15 10.25 14.81
C PHE A 156 -3.10 10.77 13.84
N ILE A 157 -1.82 10.46 14.05
CA ILE A 157 -0.74 10.88 13.15
C ILE A 157 -0.97 10.27 11.76
N SER A 158 -1.39 9.00 11.69
CA SER A 158 -1.63 8.30 10.42
C SER A 158 -2.76 8.92 9.60
N GLU A 159 -3.88 9.24 10.25
CA GLU A 159 -4.98 9.96 9.61
C GLU A 159 -4.53 11.32 9.07
N ASN A 160 -3.71 12.05 9.84
CA ASN A 160 -3.19 13.34 9.39
C ASN A 160 -2.15 13.22 8.26
N ILE A 161 -1.34 12.15 8.22
CA ILE A 161 -0.49 11.83 7.06
C ILE A 161 -1.37 11.59 5.83
N LEU A 162 -2.43 10.80 5.95
CA LEU A 162 -3.33 10.51 4.83
C LEU A 162 -4.08 11.76 4.35
N LEU A 163 -4.49 12.63 5.26
CA LEU A 163 -5.11 13.92 4.93
C LEU A 163 -4.18 14.81 4.09
N CYS A 164 -2.86 14.71 4.27
CA CYS A 164 -1.89 15.48 3.47
C CYS A 164 -1.95 15.17 1.96
N PHE A 165 -2.49 14.01 1.55
CA PHE A 165 -2.65 13.67 0.13
C PHE A 165 -3.92 14.22 -0.50
N SER A 166 -4.96 14.45 0.30
CA SER A 166 -6.31 14.78 -0.17
C SER A 166 -6.71 16.22 0.09
N ASN A 167 -6.03 16.91 1.02
CA ASN A 167 -6.37 18.26 1.45
C ASN A 167 -5.28 19.27 1.05
N LYS A 168 -5.66 20.32 0.31
CA LYS A 168 -4.71 21.35 -0.15
C LYS A 168 -4.16 22.23 0.97
N ASN A 169 -4.84 22.29 2.12
CA ASN A 169 -4.49 23.16 3.24
C ASN A 169 -3.71 22.40 4.33
N ILE A 170 -3.72 21.07 4.32
CA ILE A 170 -3.01 20.23 5.27
C ILE A 170 -1.87 19.57 4.51
N ASN A 171 -0.64 19.82 4.93
CA ASN A 171 0.56 19.23 4.34
C ASN A 171 1.53 18.82 5.45
N MET A 172 2.63 18.15 5.07
CA MET A 172 3.62 17.65 6.03
C MET A 172 4.22 18.77 6.90
N SER A 173 4.38 19.98 6.39
CA SER A 173 4.86 21.12 7.19
C SER A 173 3.86 21.51 8.29
N VAL A 174 2.57 21.53 7.98
CA VAL A 174 1.49 21.80 8.96
C VAL A 174 1.42 20.70 10.01
N LEU A 175 1.49 19.43 9.59
CA LEU A 175 1.50 18.29 10.52
C LEU A 175 2.71 18.36 11.47
N LYS A 176 3.91 18.58 10.95
CA LYS A 176 5.12 18.69 11.77
C LYS A 176 5.05 19.85 12.77
N ALA A 177 4.51 20.99 12.36
CA ALA A 177 4.28 22.11 13.26
C ALA A 177 3.32 21.75 14.41
N ALA A 178 2.26 20.98 14.14
CA ALA A 178 1.34 20.50 15.16
C ALA A 178 1.99 19.46 16.12
N LEU A 179 2.96 18.69 15.64
CA LEU A 179 3.67 17.65 16.42
C LEU A 179 4.92 18.17 17.17
N SER A 180 5.41 19.36 16.83
CA SER A 180 6.48 20.07 17.53
C SER A 180 6.05 20.45 18.95
#